data_AF-A0A962CTG6-F1
#
_entry.id   AF-A0A962CTG6-F1
#
_cell.length_a   1.000
_cell.length_b   1.000
_cell.length_c   1.000
_cell.angle_alpha   90.00
_cell.angle_beta   90.00
_cell.angle_gamma   90.00
#
_symmetry.space_group_name_H-M   'P 1'
#
loop_
_entity.id
_entity.type
_entity.pdbx_description
1 polymer ?
#
loop_
_entity_poly.entity_id
_entity_poly.type
_entity_poly.pdbx_seq_one_letter_code
_entity_poly.pdbx_strand_id
1 'polypeptide(L)'
;MLKNLNENQTEAVTTDAQHALVLAGAGSGKTRVLVHRIAWLISAEFVSPYSILAVTFTNKAAAEMRNRVSFMLKRDIRDMWIGTFHGIA
;
A
#
# COMPACT_ATOMS: atom_id res chain seq x y z
N MET A 1 -8.48 6.47 -8.18
CA MET A 1 -7.78 5.45 -7.40
C MET A 1 -7.90 4.05 -8.00
N LEU A 2 -9.08 3.55 -8.40
CA LEU A 2 -9.21 2.16 -8.89
C LEU A 2 -9.20 1.98 -10.42
N LYS A 3 -9.40 3.05 -11.20
CA LYS A 3 -9.67 3.02 -12.66
C LYS A 3 -8.69 2.24 -13.57
N ASN A 4 -7.51 1.89 -13.08
CA ASN A 4 -6.48 1.23 -13.89
C ASN A 4 -6.07 -0.15 -13.31
N LEU A 5 -6.82 -0.70 -12.36
CA LEU A 5 -6.63 -2.03 -11.80
C LEU A 5 -7.48 -3.04 -12.56
N ASN A 6 -7.00 -4.28 -12.70
CA ASN A 6 -7.87 -5.38 -13.14
C ASN A 6 -8.77 -5.85 -11.98
N GLU A 7 -9.67 -6.81 -12.25
CA GLU A 7 -10.65 -7.30 -11.28
C GLU A 7 -9.97 -7.86 -10.02
N ASN A 8 -9.02 -8.80 -10.16
CA ASN A 8 -8.30 -9.39 -9.02
C ASN A 8 -7.52 -8.35 -8.20
N GLN A 9 -6.91 -7.35 -8.86
CA GLN A 9 -6.22 -6.27 -8.17
C GLN A 9 -7.20 -5.35 -7.43
N THR A 10 -8.38 -5.12 -8.01
CA THR A 10 -9.43 -4.32 -7.39
C THR A 10 -9.94 -5.02 -6.15
N GLU A 11 -10.27 -6.31 -6.25
CA GLU A 11 -10.67 -7.15 -5.12
C GLU A 11 -9.64 -7.12 -3.99
N ALA A 12 -8.35 -7.33 -4.31
CA ALA A 12 -7.28 -7.27 -3.33
C ALA A 12 -7.12 -5.88 -2.67
N VAL A 13 -7.46 -4.80 -3.39
CA VAL A 13 -7.41 -3.43 -2.87
C VAL A 13 -8.63 -3.08 -2.03
N THR A 14 -9.81 -3.64 -2.30
CA THR A 14 -11.08 -3.25 -1.67
C THR A 14 -11.66 -4.30 -0.72
N THR A 15 -10.99 -5.43 -0.51
CA THR A 15 -11.45 -6.49 0.41
C THR A 15 -11.69 -5.95 1.83
N ASP A 16 -12.73 -6.43 2.49
CA ASP A 16 -13.07 -6.17 3.89
C ASP A 16 -12.49 -7.24 4.84
N ALA A 17 -11.80 -8.24 4.31
CA ALA A 17 -11.19 -9.30 5.10
C ALA A 17 -10.15 -8.73 6.08
N GLN A 18 -10.27 -9.11 7.35
CA GLN A 18 -9.29 -8.72 8.39
C GLN A 18 -7.89 -9.28 8.10
N HIS A 19 -7.81 -10.47 7.50
CA HIS A 19 -6.57 -11.12 7.10
C HIS A 19 -6.66 -11.53 5.64
N ALA A 20 -5.70 -11.12 4.82
CA ALA A 20 -5.67 -11.44 3.40
C ALA A 20 -4.25 -11.82 2.95
N LEU A 21 -4.17 -12.85 2.10
CA LEU A 21 -2.95 -13.27 1.43
C LEU A 21 -3.12 -13.11 -0.09
N VAL A 22 -2.31 -12.25 -0.69
CA VAL A 22 -2.34 -12.02 -2.15
C VAL A 22 -1.21 -12.81 -2.82
N LEU A 23 -1.56 -13.89 -3.51
CA LEU A 23 -0.62 -14.67 -4.31
C LEU A 23 -0.42 -14.02 -5.68
N ALA A 24 0.81 -13.64 -6.00
CA ALA A 24 1.08 -12.78 -7.15
C ALA A 24 2.42 -13.11 -7.84
N GLY A 25 2.33 -13.53 -9.11
CA GLY A 25 3.48 -13.84 -9.96
C GLY A 25 4.36 -12.62 -10.30
N ALA A 26 5.49 -12.83 -10.96
CA ALA A 26 6.31 -11.74 -11.48
C ALA A 26 5.50 -10.85 -12.44
N GLY A 27 5.74 -9.53 -12.45
CA GLY A 27 5.05 -8.59 -13.34
C GLY A 27 3.57 -8.31 -13.04
N SER A 28 2.94 -9.03 -12.12
CA SER A 28 1.49 -8.91 -11.80
C SER A 28 1.07 -7.61 -11.09
N GLY A 29 2.00 -6.70 -10.78
CA GLY A 29 1.69 -5.43 -10.13
C GLY A 29 1.58 -5.48 -8.60
N LYS A 30 2.28 -6.39 -7.91
CA LYS A 30 2.31 -6.49 -6.43
C LYS A 30 2.43 -5.13 -5.70
N THR A 31 3.47 -4.36 -6.04
CA THR A 31 3.72 -3.05 -5.43
C THR A 31 2.57 -2.08 -5.68
N ARG A 32 1.95 -2.19 -6.86
CA ARG A 32 0.80 -1.37 -7.23
C ARG A 32 -0.40 -1.72 -6.33
N VAL A 33 -0.73 -2.99 -6.15
CA VAL A 33 -1.80 -3.43 -5.24
C VAL A 33 -1.57 -2.87 -3.83
N LEU A 34 -0.36 -3.02 -3.28
CA LEU A 34 -0.05 -2.52 -1.93
C LEU A 34 -0.23 -1.00 -1.80
N VAL A 35 0.29 -0.22 -2.76
CA VAL A 35 0.14 1.25 -2.76
C VAL A 35 -1.34 1.64 -2.83
N HIS A 36 -2.10 1.00 -3.72
CA HIS A 36 -3.52 1.28 -3.87
C HIS A 36 -4.31 0.85 -2.62
N ARG A 37 -3.97 -0.27 -1.98
CA ARG A 37 -4.62 -0.72 -0.73
C ARG A 37 -4.41 0.29 0.40
N ILE A 38 -3.18 0.78 0.59
CA ILE A 38 -2.89 1.81 1.60
C ILE A 38 -3.72 3.07 1.34
N ALA A 39 -3.76 3.53 0.09
CA ALA A 39 -4.55 4.71 -0.26
C ALA A 39 -6.06 4.48 -0.07
N TRP A 40 -6.55 3.25 -0.31
CA TRP A 40 -7.95 2.88 -0.11
C TRP A 40 -8.37 2.93 1.34
N LEU A 41 -7.57 2.30 2.21
CA LEU A 41 -7.82 2.30 3.65
C LEU A 41 -7.95 3.74 4.16
N ILE A 42 -7.08 4.64 3.70
CA ILE A 42 -7.09 6.04 4.11
C ILE A 42 -8.26 6.82 3.52
N SER A 43 -8.46 6.76 2.21
CA SER A 43 -9.38 7.68 1.51
C SER A 43 -10.82 7.19 1.46
N ALA A 44 -11.05 5.88 1.44
CA ALA A 44 -12.37 5.28 1.33
C ALA A 44 -12.85 4.74 2.69
N GLU A 45 -11.96 4.15 3.48
CA GLU A 45 -12.31 3.56 4.78
C GLU A 45 -11.94 4.47 5.97
N PHE A 46 -11.40 5.66 5.70
CA PHE A 46 -11.05 6.68 6.70
C PHE A 46 -10.11 6.17 7.81
N VAL A 47 -9.30 5.15 7.51
CA VAL A 47 -8.28 4.62 8.42
C VAL A 47 -7.22 5.69 8.65
N SER A 48 -6.87 5.88 9.92
CA SER A 48 -5.81 6.79 10.31
C SER A 48 -4.48 6.37 9.65
N PRO A 49 -3.73 7.27 9.02
CA PRO A 49 -2.43 6.92 8.44
C PRO A 49 -1.44 6.43 9.49
N TYR A 50 -1.60 6.88 10.74
CA TYR A 50 -0.80 6.48 11.88
C TYR A 50 -1.06 5.03 12.32
N SER A 51 -2.17 4.42 11.91
CA SER A 51 -2.52 3.02 12.23
C SER A 51 -2.14 2.03 11.12
N ILE A 52 -1.38 2.48 10.11
CA ILE A 52 -0.94 1.62 9.00
C ILE A 52 0.58 1.43 9.07
N LEU A 53 0.99 0.16 9.13
CA LEU A 53 2.37 -0.29 9.00
C LEU A 53 2.57 -0.99 7.65
N ALA A 54 3.51 -0.51 6.85
CA ALA A 54 3.91 -1.14 5.60
C ALA A 54 5.41 -1.48 5.63
N VAL A 55 5.72 -2.76 5.47
CA VAL A 55 7.09 -3.29 5.55
C VAL A 55 7.53 -3.89 4.23
N THR A 56 8.82 -3.75 3.92
CA THR A 56 9.45 -4.38 2.76
C THR A 56 10.90 -4.76 3.06
N PHE A 57 11.59 -5.41 2.14
CA PHE A 57 12.95 -5.91 2.35
C PHE A 57 14.04 -4.89 2.06
N THR A 58 13.78 -3.88 1.23
CA THR A 58 14.82 -2.92 0.80
C THR A 58 14.40 -1.48 1.02
N ASN A 59 15.37 -0.64 1.36
CA ASN A 59 15.14 0.80 1.54
C ASN A 59 14.63 1.46 0.25
N LYS A 60 15.11 0.99 -0.91
CA LYS A 60 14.64 1.47 -2.22
C LYS A 60 13.14 1.20 -2.41
N ALA A 61 12.67 0.00 -2.09
CA ALA A 61 11.26 -0.33 -2.19
C ALA A 61 10.40 0.48 -1.20
N ALA A 62 10.90 0.70 0.02
CA ALA A 62 10.20 1.51 1.03
C ALA A 62 10.05 2.97 0.56
N ALA A 63 11.14 3.56 0.05
CA ALA A 63 11.13 4.92 -0.49
C ALA A 63 10.20 5.05 -1.71
N GLU A 64 10.25 4.09 -2.63
CA GLU A 64 9.36 4.06 -3.80
C GLU A 64 7.88 3.97 -3.39
N MET A 65 7.56 3.09 -2.44
CA MET A 65 6.20 2.93 -1.92
C MET A 65 5.71 4.23 -1.28
N ARG A 66 6.54 4.86 -0.44
CA ARG A 66 6.24 6.16 0.20
C ARG A 66 5.92 7.22 -0.85
N ASN A 67 6.77 7.37 -1.87
CA ASN A 67 6.56 8.35 -2.94
C ASN A 67 5.26 8.10 -3.70
N ARG A 68 4.96 6.83 -4.03
CA ARG A 68 3.74 6.47 -4.76
C ARG A 68 2.47 6.73 -3.94
N VAL A 69 2.47 6.40 -2.64
CA VAL A 69 1.32 6.66 -1.75
C VAL A 69 1.13 8.17 -1.56
N SER A 70 2.20 8.93 -1.32
CA SER A 70 2.14 10.40 -1.20
C SER A 70 1.54 11.04 -2.45
N PHE A 71 2.02 10.64 -3.63
CA PHE A 71 1.52 11.12 -4.91
C PHE A 71 0.03 10.79 -5.11
N MET A 72 -0.39 9.57 -4.76
CA MET A 72 -1.77 9.14 -4.91
C MET A 72 -2.74 9.89 -4.00
N LEU A 73 -2.33 10.17 -2.77
CA LEU A 73 -3.13 10.88 -1.77
C LEU A 73 -3.02 12.40 -1.88
N LYS A 74 -2.13 12.91 -2.75
CA LYS A 74 -1.82 14.35 -2.91
C LYS A 74 -1.52 15.05 -1.59
N ARG A 75 -0.82 14.36 -0.69
CA ARG A 75 -0.46 14.87 0.63
C ARG A 75 0.85 14.28 1.10
N ASP A 76 1.45 14.96 2.04
CA ASP A 76 2.58 14.42 2.75
C ASP A 76 2.15 13.25 3.65
N ILE A 77 2.95 12.19 3.65
CA ILE A 77 2.75 11.00 4.47
C ILE A 77 4.02 10.67 5.26
N ARG A 78 4.87 11.67 5.51
CA ARG A 78 6.10 11.51 6.30
C ARG A 78 5.86 10.76 7.60
N ASP A 79 4.73 10.99 8.23
CA ASP A 79 4.38 10.38 9.53
C ASP A 79 3.85 8.93 9.45
N MET A 80 3.74 8.34 8.25
CA MET A 80 3.35 6.93 8.10
C MET A 80 4.52 5.98 8.35
N TRP A 81 4.22 4.81 8.92
CA TRP A 81 5.17 3.73 9.14
C TRP A 81 5.38 2.93 7.85
N ILE A 82 6.24 3.44 6.97
CA ILE A 82 6.67 2.76 5.74
C ILE A 82 8.19 2.57 5.81
N GLY A 83 8.66 1.32 5.87
CA GLY A 83 10.08 1.04 6.09
C GLY A 83 10.48 -0.39 5.77
N THR A 84 11.68 -0.77 6.21
CA THR A 84 12.16 -2.14 6.11
C THR A 84 11.97 -2.89 7.42
N PHE A 85 11.98 -4.22 7.38
CA PHE A 85 11.93 -5.03 8.60
C PHE A 85 12.99 -4.62 9.64
N HIS A 86 14.20 -4.28 9.20
CA HIS A 86 15.28 -3.83 10.10
C HIS A 86 15.16 -2.36 10.50
N GLY A 87 14.57 -1.51 9.67
CA GLY A 87 14.44 -0.07 9.94
C GLY A 87 13.27 0.31 10.85
N ILE A 88 12.42 -0.67 11.19
CA ILE A 88 11.27 -0.50 12.09
C ILE A 88 11.44 -1.35 13.38
N ALA A 89 12.49 -2.18 13.44
CA ALA A 89 12.89 -2.94 14.63
C ALA A 89 13.65 -2.07 15.63
#